data_AF-A0AAD7DMJ8-F1
#
_entry.id   AF-A0AAD7DMJ8-F1
#
_cell.length_a   1.000
_cell.length_b   1.000
_cell.length_c   1.000
_cell.angle_alpha   90.00
_cell.angle_beta   90.00
_cell.angle_gamma   90.00
#
_symmetry.space_group_name_H-M   'P 1'
#
loop_
_entity.id
_entity.type
_entity.pdbx_description
1 polymer ?
#
loop_
_entity_poly.entity_id
_entity_poly.type
_entity_poly.pdbx_seq_one_letter_code
_entity_poly.pdbx_strand_id
1 'polypeptide(L)'
;MAASSSPSYSWPPHPYLHTSFLFIGHLPSHVSEKNIKQIFQDPELRATLSFNRSKNRRKRGALRPRVDFPDLNSAEKALATLHLRPIPNLEPPVILKFCTTANLKAFEAPDPAVFPRVIKTLPAGCSEATLYDALRPYGPLYSVRIDPIAGGLVQFWTEDNAQDAEICLVVAQPKMVLQAYDPCSLFCSNISFGLNATALRSYFDEFGIVISTGIITNRGIGFVTFSLASEASAAMTAMHGAERQWPSLSVTYRVLKRESDAKPEPPRRDIPAEPKHPKPTTPPLKPTPIPQTNDGPSSGRLDITQSDEKLEIREGLYAAEVEEKREVDEKAEVAEDEERRRAAELEESRRKMRELQAQEKARKRAAEEAEKAEKAEHLRREAEEKARHEKEEQERKARETAERERKAKEAREKREREQRWKAATQAEEARCAKRDEERWSAGVWTPARALERLRLQMDEFDRIKFSEAQPLTFRVIPWPVLTDPLDLDIEQIDWDAVEAFFARAKAQMADNVAEYNSLIERVHRMFHPDKWKARGVLLTVMDEELKGVLETAGNVVAQAMTPLWRKSKGYS
;
A
#
# COMPACT_ATOMS: atom_id res chain seq x y z
N MET A 1 -9.40 -48.85 -15.71
CA MET A 1 -9.99 -47.87 -14.78
C MET A 1 -8.88 -47.31 -13.90
N ALA A 2 -8.44 -46.09 -14.18
CA ALA A 2 -7.62 -45.28 -13.29
C ALA A 2 -7.86 -43.84 -13.69
N ALA A 3 -8.93 -43.24 -13.17
CA ALA A 3 -9.18 -41.82 -13.29
C ALA A 3 -8.19 -41.12 -12.36
N SER A 4 -7.16 -40.51 -12.95
CA SER A 4 -6.27 -39.58 -12.28
C SER A 4 -7.10 -38.42 -11.74
N SER A 5 -7.17 -38.33 -10.41
CA SER A 5 -7.75 -37.21 -9.68
C SER A 5 -6.95 -35.94 -9.98
N SER A 6 -7.57 -35.00 -10.68
CA SER A 6 -7.05 -33.63 -10.83
C SER A 6 -7.19 -32.88 -9.49
N PRO A 7 -6.21 -32.06 -9.07
CA PRO A 7 -6.32 -31.31 -7.83
C PRO A 7 -7.42 -30.26 -7.95
N SER A 8 -8.43 -30.35 -7.08
CA SER A 8 -9.48 -29.36 -6.91
C SER A 8 -8.89 -28.07 -6.32
N TYR A 9 -8.48 -27.12 -7.17
CA TYR A 9 -8.15 -25.76 -6.75
C TYR A 9 -9.41 -24.89 -6.86
N SER A 10 -10.02 -24.54 -5.73
CA SER A 10 -11.07 -23.51 -5.67
C SER A 10 -10.41 -22.14 -5.61
N TRP A 11 -10.39 -21.41 -6.73
CA TRP A 11 -9.95 -20.01 -6.74
C TRP A 11 -10.89 -19.12 -5.91
N PRO A 12 -10.44 -17.93 -5.44
CA PRO A 12 -11.32 -16.98 -4.76
C PRO A 12 -12.53 -16.67 -5.65
N PRO A 13 -13.77 -16.74 -5.12
CA PRO A 13 -14.97 -16.50 -5.92
C PRO A 13 -15.03 -15.03 -6.36
N HIS A 14 -15.54 -14.78 -7.57
CA HIS A 14 -15.73 -13.41 -8.04
C HIS A 14 -16.80 -12.70 -7.20
N PRO A 15 -16.59 -11.42 -6.82
CA PRO A 15 -17.47 -10.69 -5.90
C PRO A 15 -18.91 -10.43 -6.41
N TYR A 16 -19.19 -10.67 -7.69
CA TYR A 16 -20.40 -10.18 -8.35
C TYR A 16 -20.90 -11.09 -9.48
N LEU A 17 -19.99 -11.77 -10.17
CA LEU A 17 -20.34 -12.72 -11.21
C LEU A 17 -20.46 -14.12 -10.58
N HIS A 18 -21.68 -14.64 -10.53
CA HIS A 18 -21.97 -15.98 -10.04
C HIS A 18 -22.55 -16.91 -11.11
N THR A 19 -22.69 -16.41 -12.33
CA THR A 19 -23.30 -17.11 -13.47
C THR A 19 -22.35 -17.17 -14.64
N SER A 20 -22.37 -18.26 -15.41
CA SER A 20 -21.59 -18.43 -16.64
C SER A 20 -22.21 -17.73 -17.87
N PHE A 21 -23.05 -16.72 -17.65
CA PHE A 21 -23.62 -15.92 -18.74
C PHE A 21 -23.63 -14.44 -18.38
N LEU A 22 -23.50 -13.59 -19.40
CA LEU A 22 -23.49 -12.14 -19.31
C LEU A 22 -24.45 -11.54 -20.35
N PHE A 23 -25.00 -10.38 -20.05
CA PHE A 23 -25.75 -9.58 -21.01
C PHE A 23 -24.91 -8.40 -21.51
N ILE A 24 -25.14 -7.94 -22.74
CA ILE A 24 -24.52 -6.72 -23.25
C ILE A 24 -25.55 -5.58 -23.16
N GLY A 25 -25.21 -4.54 -22.40
CA GLY A 25 -26.06 -3.39 -22.14
C GLY A 25 -25.86 -2.23 -23.10
N HIS A 26 -26.87 -1.34 -23.17
CA HIS A 26 -26.77 -0.01 -23.79
C HIS A 26 -26.27 0.04 -25.25
N LEU A 27 -26.54 -0.98 -26.06
CA LEU A 27 -26.15 -0.98 -27.48
C LEU A 27 -27.01 -0.02 -28.31
N PRO A 28 -26.39 0.95 -29.03
CA PRO A 28 -27.07 1.79 -30.01
C PRO A 28 -27.63 1.01 -31.21
N SER A 29 -28.54 1.63 -31.96
CA SER A 29 -29.19 1.01 -33.13
C SER A 29 -28.26 0.74 -34.31
N HIS A 30 -27.10 1.40 -34.40
CA HIS A 30 -26.11 1.17 -35.46
C HIS A 30 -25.22 -0.06 -35.21
N VAL A 31 -25.25 -0.65 -34.01
CA VAL A 31 -24.48 -1.87 -33.70
C VAL A 31 -25.19 -3.09 -34.27
N SER A 32 -24.54 -3.81 -35.18
CA SER A 32 -25.07 -5.05 -35.76
C SER A 32 -24.63 -6.30 -34.99
N GLU A 33 -25.37 -7.39 -35.19
CA GLU A 33 -24.98 -8.72 -34.67
C GLU A 33 -23.59 -9.16 -35.16
N LYS A 34 -23.19 -8.75 -36.37
CA LYS A 34 -21.86 -9.04 -36.94
C LYS A 34 -20.76 -8.35 -36.14
N ASN A 35 -20.97 -7.10 -35.73
CA ASN A 35 -19.98 -6.36 -34.93
C ASN A 35 -19.77 -7.05 -33.58
N ILE A 36 -20.84 -7.51 -32.93
CA ILE A 36 -20.75 -8.19 -31.63
C ILE A 36 -20.06 -9.56 -31.79
N LYS A 37 -20.43 -10.33 -32.82
CA LYS A 37 -19.77 -11.62 -33.11
C LYS A 37 -18.27 -11.48 -33.35
N GLN A 38 -17.82 -10.36 -33.91
CA GLN A 38 -16.40 -10.10 -34.14
C GLN A 38 -15.59 -9.99 -32.84
N ILE A 39 -16.21 -9.53 -31.74
CA ILE A 39 -15.54 -9.40 -30.43
C ILE A 39 -15.28 -10.78 -29.81
N PHE A 40 -16.19 -11.74 -30.01
CA PHE A 40 -16.11 -13.09 -29.43
C PHE A 40 -15.49 -14.12 -30.39
N GLN A 41 -14.58 -13.69 -31.26
CA GLN A 41 -13.85 -14.59 -32.16
C GLN A 41 -12.70 -15.34 -31.47
N ASP A 42 -12.35 -14.94 -30.25
CA ASP A 42 -11.33 -15.63 -29.45
C ASP A 42 -11.79 -17.09 -29.17
N PRO A 43 -11.09 -18.10 -29.72
CA PRO A 43 -11.45 -19.49 -29.54
C PRO A 43 -11.33 -19.95 -28.08
N GLU A 44 -10.57 -19.25 -27.23
CA GLU A 44 -10.43 -19.58 -25.82
C GLU A 44 -11.71 -19.32 -25.01
N LEU A 45 -12.49 -18.29 -25.38
CA LEU A 45 -13.70 -17.91 -24.62
C LEU A 45 -14.88 -18.85 -24.87
N ARG A 46 -14.89 -19.57 -26.01
CA ARG A 46 -15.96 -20.51 -26.45
C ARG A 46 -17.39 -19.96 -26.22
N ALA A 47 -17.55 -18.66 -26.40
CA ALA A 47 -18.79 -17.96 -26.09
C ALA A 47 -19.87 -18.28 -27.14
N THR A 48 -21.09 -18.56 -26.66
CA THR A 48 -22.28 -18.73 -27.51
C THR A 48 -23.17 -17.50 -27.39
N LEU A 49 -23.45 -16.85 -28.52
CA LEU A 49 -24.22 -15.61 -28.56
C LEU A 49 -25.69 -15.89 -28.88
N SER A 50 -26.59 -15.47 -27.99
CA SER A 50 -28.04 -15.46 -28.20
C SER A 50 -28.56 -14.02 -28.31
N PHE A 51 -29.18 -13.70 -29.45
CA PHE A 51 -29.69 -12.36 -29.72
C PHE A 51 -31.17 -12.27 -29.41
N ASN A 52 -31.52 -11.75 -28.23
CA ASN A 52 -32.92 -11.51 -27.88
C ASN A 52 -33.34 -10.11 -28.33
N ARG A 53 -34.40 -10.03 -29.15
CA ARG A 53 -35.02 -8.74 -29.53
C ARG A 53 -36.09 -8.37 -28.52
N SER A 54 -36.09 -7.13 -28.05
CA SER A 54 -37.10 -6.65 -27.10
C SER A 54 -38.51 -6.72 -27.70
N LYS A 55 -39.44 -7.39 -27.01
CA LYS A 55 -40.87 -7.45 -27.36
C LYS A 55 -41.65 -6.18 -26.97
N ASN A 56 -40.98 -5.20 -26.34
CA ASN A 56 -41.64 -4.04 -25.77
C ASN A 56 -42.08 -3.04 -26.85
N ARG A 57 -43.35 -2.61 -26.83
CA ARG A 57 -44.00 -1.81 -27.88
C ARG A 57 -43.31 -0.46 -28.16
N ARG A 58 -42.62 0.11 -27.15
CA ARG A 58 -41.85 1.38 -27.21
C ARG A 58 -40.37 1.25 -27.60
N LYS A 59 -39.77 0.05 -27.55
CA LYS A 59 -38.35 -0.24 -27.87
C LYS A 59 -38.22 -1.43 -28.82
N ARG A 60 -39.12 -1.50 -29.80
CA ARG A 60 -39.17 -2.58 -30.79
C ARG A 60 -37.87 -2.58 -31.60
N GLY A 61 -37.07 -3.64 -31.50
CA GLY A 61 -35.85 -3.80 -32.29
C GLY A 61 -34.51 -3.56 -31.58
N ALA A 62 -34.49 -3.11 -30.33
CA ALA A 62 -33.23 -3.01 -29.58
C ALA A 62 -32.62 -4.40 -29.32
N LEU A 63 -31.39 -4.61 -29.78
CA LEU A 63 -30.63 -5.84 -29.55
C LEU A 63 -30.29 -5.96 -28.06
N ARG A 64 -30.63 -7.11 -27.46
CA ARG A 64 -30.16 -7.51 -26.14
C ARG A 64 -29.43 -8.85 -26.28
N PRO A 65 -28.14 -8.82 -26.62
CA PRO A 65 -27.33 -10.02 -26.68
C PRO A 65 -27.14 -10.59 -25.27
N ARG A 66 -27.34 -11.88 -25.16
CA ARG A 66 -26.88 -12.70 -24.04
C ARG A 66 -25.72 -13.54 -24.56
N VAL A 67 -24.67 -13.61 -23.75
CA VAL A 67 -23.46 -14.37 -24.02
C VAL A 67 -23.40 -15.49 -23.01
N ASP A 68 -23.47 -16.73 -23.47
CA ASP A 68 -23.38 -17.92 -22.65
C ASP A 68 -21.97 -18.51 -22.79
N PHE A 69 -21.33 -18.80 -21.66
CA PHE A 69 -19.98 -19.35 -21.56
C PHE A 69 -20.01 -20.78 -21.01
N PRO A 70 -19.01 -21.62 -21.33
CA PRO A 70 -18.97 -23.01 -20.87
C PRO A 70 -18.90 -23.13 -19.35
N ASP A 71 -18.23 -22.20 -18.68
CA ASP A 71 -17.99 -22.21 -17.24
C ASP A 71 -17.88 -20.78 -16.70
N LEU A 72 -17.88 -20.65 -15.37
CA LEU A 72 -17.79 -19.35 -14.71
C LEU A 72 -16.47 -18.64 -15.01
N ASN A 73 -15.35 -19.37 -15.09
CA ASN A 73 -14.06 -18.76 -15.37
C ASN A 73 -14.00 -18.15 -16.78
N SER A 74 -14.58 -18.79 -17.79
CA SER A 74 -14.65 -18.18 -19.14
C SER A 74 -15.49 -16.90 -19.15
N ALA A 75 -16.56 -16.85 -18.34
CA ALA A 75 -17.36 -15.64 -18.18
C ALA A 75 -16.58 -14.52 -17.45
N GLU A 76 -15.84 -14.86 -16.39
CA GLU A 76 -14.96 -13.92 -15.68
C GLU A 76 -13.81 -13.42 -16.57
N LYS A 77 -13.18 -14.32 -17.35
CA LYS A 77 -12.13 -13.98 -18.33
C LYS A 77 -12.68 -13.00 -19.37
N ALA A 78 -13.86 -13.27 -19.93
CA ALA A 78 -14.50 -12.37 -20.88
C ALA A 78 -14.84 -11.01 -20.25
N LEU A 79 -15.29 -10.99 -18.99
CA LEU A 79 -15.54 -9.75 -18.26
C LEU A 79 -14.24 -8.95 -18.10
N ALA A 80 -13.17 -9.54 -17.58
CA ALA A 80 -11.91 -8.84 -17.33
C ALA A 80 -11.19 -8.37 -18.61
N THR A 81 -11.31 -9.12 -19.71
CA THR A 81 -10.59 -8.83 -20.95
C THR A 81 -11.41 -8.00 -21.94
N LEU A 82 -12.75 -8.07 -21.96
CA LEU A 82 -13.57 -7.39 -22.96
C LEU A 82 -14.40 -6.22 -22.41
N HIS A 83 -14.61 -6.12 -21.09
CA HIS A 83 -15.39 -5.04 -20.50
C HIS A 83 -14.75 -3.67 -20.70
N LEU A 84 -15.58 -2.65 -20.95
CA LEU A 84 -15.20 -1.27 -21.20
C LEU A 84 -14.28 -1.06 -22.40
N ARG A 85 -14.36 -1.95 -23.40
CA ARG A 85 -13.60 -1.82 -24.66
C ARG A 85 -14.39 -1.22 -25.80
N PRO A 86 -13.76 -0.43 -26.67
CA PRO A 86 -14.41 0.00 -27.90
C PRO A 86 -14.67 -1.22 -28.79
N ILE A 87 -15.89 -1.30 -29.32
CA ILE A 87 -16.23 -2.28 -30.34
C ILE A 87 -15.50 -1.89 -31.63
N PRO A 88 -14.73 -2.81 -32.25
CA PRO A 88 -13.91 -2.48 -33.41
C PRO A 88 -14.77 -2.09 -34.63
N ASN A 89 -14.23 -1.20 -35.46
CA ASN A 89 -14.83 -0.79 -36.74
C ASN A 89 -16.23 -0.16 -36.61
N LEU A 90 -16.48 0.62 -35.56
CA LEU A 90 -17.71 1.39 -35.38
C LEU A 90 -17.44 2.89 -35.33
N GLU A 91 -18.26 3.64 -36.08
CA GLU A 91 -18.33 5.09 -36.03
C GLU A 91 -19.80 5.51 -35.84
N PRO A 92 -20.16 6.23 -34.77
CA PRO A 92 -19.30 6.61 -33.64
C PRO A 92 -18.87 5.40 -32.79
N PRO A 93 -17.72 5.48 -32.09
CA PRO A 93 -17.20 4.41 -31.26
C PRO A 93 -18.17 4.08 -30.12
N VAL A 94 -18.34 2.78 -29.83
CA VAL A 94 -19.22 2.29 -28.77
C VAL A 94 -18.41 1.48 -27.79
N ILE A 95 -18.53 1.79 -26.50
CA ILE A 95 -17.88 1.04 -25.43
C ILE A 95 -18.76 -0.15 -25.03
N LEU A 96 -18.17 -1.35 -25.05
CA LEU A 96 -18.81 -2.59 -24.65
C LEU A 96 -19.00 -2.62 -23.12
N LYS A 97 -20.25 -2.67 -22.68
CA LYS A 97 -20.61 -2.83 -21.26
C LYS A 97 -21.34 -4.16 -21.04
N PHE A 98 -20.83 -4.94 -20.09
CA PHE A 98 -21.47 -6.17 -19.65
C PHE A 98 -22.39 -5.91 -18.46
N CYS A 99 -23.44 -6.71 -18.34
CA CYS A 99 -24.38 -6.72 -17.22
C CYS A 99 -24.56 -8.16 -16.74
N THR A 100 -24.61 -8.36 -15.43
CA THR A 100 -24.85 -9.68 -14.81
C THR A 100 -26.33 -10.07 -14.78
N THR A 101 -27.23 -9.12 -15.03
CA THR A 101 -28.68 -9.36 -14.99
C THR A 101 -29.38 -8.87 -16.26
N ALA A 102 -30.55 -9.44 -16.55
CA ALA A 102 -31.39 -9.03 -17.68
C ALA A 102 -31.98 -7.61 -17.52
N ASN A 103 -31.91 -7.06 -16.30
CA ASN A 103 -32.27 -5.68 -16.02
C ASN A 103 -31.06 -4.78 -16.28
N LEU A 104 -31.00 -4.23 -17.49
CA LEU A 104 -29.93 -3.34 -17.96
C LEU A 104 -29.76 -2.04 -17.14
N LYS A 105 -30.62 -1.78 -16.15
CA LYS A 105 -30.45 -0.68 -15.18
C LYS A 105 -29.77 -1.12 -13.87
N ALA A 106 -29.62 -2.42 -13.62
CA ALA A 106 -29.45 -2.97 -12.28
C ALA A 106 -28.04 -3.49 -11.96
N PHE A 107 -27.05 -3.32 -12.84
CA PHE A 107 -25.67 -3.67 -12.50
C PHE A 107 -24.66 -2.85 -13.31
N GLU A 108 -24.31 -1.67 -12.81
CA GLU A 108 -22.98 -1.13 -13.01
C GLU A 108 -22.15 -1.66 -11.86
N ALA A 109 -21.20 -2.56 -12.14
CA ALA A 109 -20.27 -2.97 -11.09
C ALA A 109 -19.55 -1.71 -10.60
N PRO A 110 -19.43 -1.48 -9.29
CA PRO A 110 -18.74 -0.30 -8.80
C PRO A 110 -17.30 -0.33 -9.28
N ASP A 111 -16.78 0.83 -9.70
CA ASP A 111 -15.37 0.93 -10.04
C ASP A 111 -14.55 0.56 -8.80
N PRO A 112 -13.62 -0.40 -8.92
CA PRO A 112 -12.82 -0.82 -7.78
C PRO A 112 -11.96 0.37 -7.32
N ALA A 113 -12.07 0.73 -6.04
CA ALA A 113 -11.25 1.76 -5.39
C ALA A 113 -9.81 1.28 -5.14
N VAL A 114 -9.23 0.59 -6.12
CA VAL A 114 -7.94 -0.10 -6.08
C VAL A 114 -7.07 0.48 -7.17
N PHE A 115 -5.85 0.89 -6.83
CA PHE A 115 -4.93 1.41 -7.84
C PHE A 115 -4.61 0.31 -8.88
N PRO A 116 -4.66 0.60 -10.17
CA PRO A 116 -4.27 -0.37 -11.19
C PRO A 116 -2.75 -0.64 -11.10
N ARG A 117 -2.36 -1.84 -11.56
CA ARG A 117 -0.98 -2.33 -11.58
C ARG A 117 -0.46 -2.38 -13.00
N VAL A 118 0.77 -1.90 -13.19
CA VAL A 118 1.48 -1.95 -14.47
C VAL A 118 2.59 -3.00 -14.40
N ILE A 119 2.72 -3.77 -15.48
CA ILE A 119 3.74 -4.78 -15.72
C ILE A 119 4.56 -4.28 -16.91
N LYS A 120 5.69 -3.66 -16.63
CA LYS A 120 6.55 -3.03 -17.65
C LYS A 120 7.19 -4.04 -18.61
N THR A 121 7.48 -5.23 -18.10
CA THR A 121 8.17 -6.28 -18.85
C THR A 121 7.23 -7.47 -19.02
N LEU A 122 6.67 -7.60 -20.22
CA LEU A 122 5.87 -8.76 -20.59
C LEU A 122 6.70 -9.75 -21.43
N PRO A 123 6.50 -11.07 -21.26
CA PRO A 123 7.05 -12.06 -22.18
C PRO A 123 6.59 -11.81 -23.62
N ALA A 124 7.46 -12.08 -24.60
CA ALA A 124 7.11 -11.94 -26.01
C ALA A 124 5.93 -12.85 -26.39
N GLY A 125 4.92 -12.29 -27.06
CA GLY A 125 3.72 -13.02 -27.46
C GLY A 125 2.68 -13.24 -26.36
N CYS A 126 2.84 -12.63 -25.17
CA CYS A 126 1.83 -12.68 -24.12
C CYS A 126 0.53 -12.01 -24.60
N SER A 127 -0.57 -12.76 -24.57
CA SER A 127 -1.92 -12.26 -24.83
C SER A 127 -2.60 -11.87 -23.52
N GLU A 128 -3.64 -11.05 -23.60
CA GLU A 128 -4.43 -10.65 -22.43
C GLU A 128 -5.12 -11.83 -21.76
N ALA A 129 -5.50 -12.85 -22.53
CA ALA A 129 -6.06 -14.09 -22.02
C ALA A 129 -5.02 -14.90 -21.22
N THR A 130 -3.80 -15.02 -21.73
CA THR A 130 -2.70 -15.68 -20.99
C THR A 130 -2.29 -14.90 -19.74
N LEU A 131 -2.33 -13.57 -19.80
CA LEU A 131 -2.05 -12.69 -18.67
C LEU A 131 -3.14 -12.82 -17.58
N TYR A 132 -4.41 -12.93 -17.99
CA TYR A 132 -5.51 -13.21 -17.08
C TYR A 132 -5.31 -14.55 -16.37
N ASP A 133 -5.01 -15.63 -17.10
CA ASP A 133 -4.82 -16.97 -16.52
C ASP A 133 -3.64 -17.01 -15.53
N ALA A 134 -2.58 -16.25 -15.80
CA ALA A 134 -1.43 -16.14 -14.91
C ALA A 134 -1.76 -15.41 -13.60
N LEU A 135 -2.68 -14.43 -13.64
CA LEU A 135 -2.98 -13.56 -12.50
C LEU A 135 -4.25 -13.97 -11.72
N ARG A 136 -5.17 -14.70 -12.35
CA ARG A 136 -6.42 -15.18 -11.75
C ARG A 136 -6.24 -16.01 -10.47
N PRO A 137 -5.17 -16.82 -10.29
CA PRO A 137 -4.92 -17.55 -9.05
C PRO A 137 -4.75 -16.64 -7.82
N TYR A 138 -4.28 -15.40 -8.01
CA TYR A 138 -4.09 -14.44 -6.93
C TYR A 138 -5.36 -13.65 -6.59
N GLY A 139 -6.38 -13.71 -7.45
CA GLY A 139 -7.69 -13.11 -7.19
C GLY A 139 -8.46 -12.78 -8.46
N PRO A 140 -9.76 -12.47 -8.33
CA PRO A 140 -10.57 -12.00 -9.43
C PRO A 140 -10.06 -10.65 -9.96
N LEU A 141 -10.06 -10.52 -11.29
CA LEU A 141 -9.56 -9.37 -12.02
C LEU A 141 -10.74 -8.52 -12.54
N TYR A 142 -10.64 -7.20 -12.37
CA TYR A 142 -11.60 -6.24 -12.93
C TYR A 142 -11.28 -5.93 -14.39
N SER A 143 -9.99 -5.70 -14.70
CA SER A 143 -9.55 -5.41 -16.06
C SER A 143 -8.15 -5.94 -16.32
N VAL A 144 -7.94 -6.49 -17.51
CA VAL A 144 -6.64 -6.88 -18.05
C VAL A 144 -6.49 -6.29 -19.45
N ARG A 145 -5.44 -5.51 -19.66
CA ARG A 145 -5.12 -4.89 -20.96
C ARG A 145 -3.63 -4.94 -21.22
N ILE A 146 -3.26 -5.06 -22.50
CA ILE A 146 -1.87 -4.87 -22.93
C ILE A 146 -1.81 -3.58 -23.73
N ASP A 147 -1.10 -2.60 -23.18
CA ASP A 147 -0.85 -1.32 -23.82
C ASP A 147 0.51 -1.34 -24.53
N PRO A 148 0.61 -0.86 -25.79
CA PRO A 148 1.87 -0.87 -26.54
C PRO A 148 3.01 -0.08 -25.89
N ILE A 149 2.69 0.95 -25.09
CA ILE A 149 3.67 1.86 -24.48
C ILE A 149 3.92 1.46 -23.02
N ALA A 150 2.85 1.28 -22.24
CA ALA A 150 2.95 1.04 -20.80
C ALA A 150 3.23 -0.43 -20.44
N GLY A 151 2.91 -1.38 -21.32
CA GLY A 151 2.98 -2.81 -21.05
C GLY A 151 1.66 -3.38 -20.52
N GLY A 152 1.73 -4.36 -19.62
CA GLY A 152 0.53 -5.00 -19.07
C GLY A 152 -0.14 -4.14 -18.02
N LEU A 153 -1.38 -3.71 -18.25
CA LEU A 153 -2.20 -2.96 -17.31
C LEU A 153 -3.24 -3.89 -16.70
N VAL A 154 -3.23 -4.03 -15.38
CA VAL A 154 -4.08 -4.99 -14.68
C VAL A 154 -4.70 -4.33 -13.46
N GLN A 155 -6.00 -4.56 -13.23
CA GLN A 155 -6.69 -4.08 -12.04
C GLN A 155 -7.43 -5.25 -11.39
N PHE A 156 -7.21 -5.43 -10.09
CA PHE A 156 -7.95 -6.40 -9.27
C PHE A 156 -9.20 -5.75 -8.69
N TRP A 157 -10.17 -6.57 -8.29
CA TRP A 157 -11.37 -6.07 -7.58
C TRP A 157 -11.07 -5.58 -6.16
N THR A 158 -10.03 -6.11 -5.52
CA THR A 158 -9.64 -5.76 -4.15
C THR A 158 -8.13 -5.47 -4.08
N GLU A 159 -7.76 -4.59 -3.17
CA GLU A 159 -6.36 -4.22 -2.94
C GLU A 159 -5.55 -5.38 -2.32
N ASP A 160 -6.17 -6.17 -1.43
CA ASP A 160 -5.53 -7.36 -0.83
C ASP A 160 -5.04 -8.35 -1.90
N ASN A 161 -5.89 -8.66 -2.89
CA ASN A 161 -5.51 -9.55 -4.00
C ASN A 161 -4.42 -8.93 -4.88
N ALA A 162 -4.44 -7.60 -5.07
CA ALA A 162 -3.39 -6.91 -5.82
C ALA A 162 -2.04 -6.99 -5.11
N GLN A 163 -2.02 -6.84 -3.79
CA GLN A 163 -0.81 -6.94 -2.96
C GLN A 163 -0.27 -8.37 -2.90
N ASP A 164 -1.16 -9.35 -2.73
CA ASP A 164 -0.78 -10.76 -2.75
C ASP A 164 -0.17 -11.15 -4.10
N ALA A 165 -0.76 -10.67 -5.21
CA ALA A 165 -0.22 -10.87 -6.56
C ALA A 165 1.15 -10.21 -6.73
N GLU A 166 1.35 -8.98 -6.24
CA GLU A 166 2.66 -8.32 -6.28
C GLU A 166 3.76 -9.13 -5.58
N ILE A 167 3.47 -9.63 -4.38
CA ILE A 167 4.45 -10.36 -3.57
C ILE A 167 4.71 -11.74 -4.18
N CYS A 168 3.65 -12.49 -4.48
CA CYS A 168 3.78 -13.87 -4.91
C CYS A 168 4.27 -14.00 -6.35
N LEU A 169 3.86 -13.10 -7.25
CA LEU A 169 4.31 -13.16 -8.64
C LEU A 169 5.77 -12.77 -8.79
N VAL A 170 6.30 -11.86 -7.97
CA VAL A 170 7.73 -11.54 -7.97
C VAL A 170 8.58 -12.78 -7.66
N VAL A 171 8.08 -13.67 -6.80
CA VAL A 171 8.75 -14.95 -6.50
C VAL A 171 8.56 -15.97 -7.61
N ALA A 172 7.34 -16.11 -8.15
CA ALA A 172 7.01 -17.14 -9.14
C ALA A 172 7.53 -16.82 -10.55
N GLN A 173 7.48 -15.55 -10.96
CA GLN A 173 7.87 -15.07 -12.28
C GLN A 173 8.60 -13.71 -12.15
N PRO A 174 9.92 -13.70 -11.87
CA PRO A 174 10.66 -12.47 -11.59
C PRO A 174 10.70 -11.47 -12.76
N LYS A 175 10.34 -11.89 -13.97
CA LYS A 175 10.22 -11.01 -15.14
C LYS A 175 8.93 -10.18 -15.13
N MET A 176 7.89 -10.62 -14.43
CA MET A 176 6.59 -9.94 -14.35
C MET A 176 6.43 -9.28 -12.99
N VAL A 177 6.86 -8.02 -12.90
CA VAL A 177 6.74 -7.23 -11.67
C VAL A 177 5.52 -6.32 -11.77
N LEU A 178 4.55 -6.51 -10.87
CA LEU A 178 3.41 -5.61 -10.72
C LEU A 178 3.83 -4.39 -9.92
N GLN A 179 3.51 -3.19 -10.42
CA GLN A 179 3.73 -1.94 -9.70
C GLN A 179 2.46 -1.10 -9.72
N ALA A 180 2.03 -0.61 -8.56
CA ALA A 180 0.91 0.33 -8.48
C ALA A 180 1.23 1.61 -9.27
N TYR A 181 0.27 2.10 -10.04
CA TYR A 181 0.40 3.37 -10.74
C TYR A 181 -0.85 4.22 -10.56
N ASP A 182 -0.66 5.54 -10.71
CA ASP A 182 -1.76 6.48 -10.76
C ASP A 182 -2.24 6.64 -12.21
N PRO A 183 -3.49 6.26 -12.53
CA PRO A 183 -3.99 6.31 -13.91
C PRO A 183 -4.18 7.73 -14.45
N CYS A 184 -4.22 8.75 -13.58
CA CYS A 184 -4.33 10.16 -13.98
C CYS A 184 -2.96 10.86 -14.07
N SER A 185 -1.89 10.24 -13.58
CA SER A 185 -0.55 10.84 -13.55
C SER A 185 0.41 10.16 -14.51
N LEU A 186 1.08 10.98 -15.34
CA LEU A 186 2.13 10.58 -16.26
C LEU A 186 3.50 10.98 -15.72
N PHE A 187 4.47 10.10 -15.95
CA PHE A 187 5.89 10.31 -15.76
C PHE A 187 6.53 10.57 -17.12
N CYS A 188 7.20 11.72 -17.23
CA CYS A 188 7.90 12.16 -18.42
C CYS A 188 9.41 12.09 -18.16
N SER A 189 10.16 11.38 -18.99
CA SER A 189 11.62 11.35 -18.96
C SER A 189 12.21 11.81 -20.29
N ASN A 190 13.50 12.15 -20.27
CA ASN A 190 14.22 12.73 -21.40
C ASN A 190 13.71 14.15 -21.77
N ILE A 191 13.35 14.93 -20.75
CA ILE A 191 12.99 16.34 -20.90
C ILE A 191 14.28 17.17 -21.06
N SER A 192 14.30 18.07 -22.04
CA SER A 192 15.42 18.99 -22.30
C SER A 192 15.69 19.90 -21.08
N PHE A 193 16.98 20.12 -20.77
CA PHE A 193 17.43 20.90 -19.60
C PHE A 193 16.93 22.36 -19.57
N GLY A 194 16.47 22.90 -20.69
CA GLY A 194 15.92 24.27 -20.79
C GLY A 194 14.40 24.39 -20.62
N LEU A 195 13.67 23.28 -20.48
CA LEU A 195 12.20 23.28 -20.47
C LEU A 195 11.65 23.46 -19.04
N ASN A 196 10.76 24.43 -18.87
CA ASN A 196 10.14 24.75 -17.58
C ASN A 196 8.77 24.06 -17.42
N ALA A 197 8.27 23.99 -16.18
CA ALA A 197 6.99 23.34 -15.87
C ALA A 197 5.82 23.95 -16.64
N THR A 198 5.84 25.28 -16.83
CA THR A 198 4.81 26.00 -17.60
C THR A 198 4.76 25.56 -19.07
N ALA A 199 5.90 25.40 -19.72
CA ALA A 199 5.96 24.92 -21.10
C ALA A 199 5.50 23.46 -21.19
N LEU A 200 5.90 22.61 -20.25
CA LEU A 200 5.42 21.21 -20.19
C LEU A 200 3.90 21.18 -20.06
N ARG A 201 3.32 22.00 -19.18
CA ARG A 201 1.86 22.12 -19.05
C ARG A 201 1.21 22.51 -20.37
N SER A 202 1.71 23.54 -21.06
CA SER A 202 1.13 24.01 -22.32
C SER A 202 1.13 22.94 -23.41
N TYR A 203 2.12 22.05 -23.47
CA TYR A 203 2.12 20.95 -24.43
C TYR A 203 1.11 19.85 -24.11
N PHE A 204 0.77 19.66 -22.84
CA PHE A 204 -0.14 18.60 -22.40
C PHE A 204 -1.59 19.09 -22.24
N ASP A 205 -1.83 20.40 -22.27
CA ASP A 205 -3.14 21.04 -22.14
C ASP A 205 -4.11 20.70 -23.29
N GLU A 206 -3.58 20.35 -24.47
CA GLU A 206 -4.39 19.91 -25.63
C GLU A 206 -5.15 18.60 -25.38
N PHE A 207 -4.64 17.75 -24.48
CA PHE A 207 -5.19 16.42 -24.24
C PHE A 207 -6.19 16.36 -23.07
N GLY A 208 -6.32 17.44 -22.30
CA GLY A 208 -7.23 17.49 -21.16
C GLY A 208 -6.84 18.50 -20.09
N ILE A 209 -7.59 18.51 -18.98
CA ILE A 209 -7.37 19.46 -17.89
C ILE A 209 -6.17 19.03 -17.05
N VAL A 210 -5.06 19.76 -17.19
CA VAL A 210 -3.85 19.53 -16.39
C VAL A 210 -4.01 20.14 -14.99
N ILE A 211 -4.09 19.27 -13.97
CA ILE A 211 -4.19 19.64 -12.55
C ILE A 211 -2.83 20.09 -12.00
N SER A 212 -1.77 19.34 -12.32
CA SER A 212 -0.43 19.60 -11.77
C SER A 212 0.66 19.20 -12.74
N THR A 213 1.75 19.97 -12.74
CA THR A 213 2.99 19.64 -13.44
C THR A 213 4.18 19.93 -12.55
N GLY A 214 5.21 19.10 -12.65
CA GLY A 214 6.48 19.36 -11.97
C GLY A 214 7.64 18.84 -12.79
N ILE A 215 8.75 19.56 -12.75
CA ILE A 215 9.98 19.19 -13.44
C ILE A 215 11.14 19.17 -12.45
N ILE A 216 11.92 18.11 -12.52
CA ILE A 216 13.18 17.90 -11.83
C ILE A 216 14.27 18.12 -12.89
N THR A 217 14.65 19.39 -13.08
CA THR A 217 15.51 19.87 -14.18
C THR A 217 16.88 19.20 -14.18
N ASN A 218 17.45 18.94 -13.00
CA ASN A 218 18.74 18.26 -12.83
C ASN A 218 18.73 16.78 -13.26
N ARG A 219 17.57 16.17 -13.52
CA ARG A 219 17.46 14.77 -13.96
C ARG A 219 16.74 14.59 -15.29
N GLY A 220 16.26 15.67 -15.93
CA GLY A 220 15.46 15.59 -17.15
C GLY A 220 14.17 14.79 -16.98
N ILE A 221 13.57 14.86 -15.78
CA ILE A 221 12.37 14.12 -15.39
C ILE A 221 11.27 15.10 -15.04
N GLY A 222 10.03 14.80 -15.39
CA GLY A 222 8.85 15.55 -14.97
C GLY A 222 7.64 14.65 -14.76
N PHE A 223 6.58 15.23 -14.22
CA PHE A 223 5.29 14.60 -14.08
C PHE A 223 4.19 15.54 -14.50
N VAL A 224 3.11 14.96 -15.03
CA VAL A 224 1.89 15.66 -15.45
C VAL A 224 0.71 14.89 -14.90
N THR A 225 -0.16 15.55 -14.13
CA THR A 225 -1.37 14.96 -13.57
C THR A 225 -2.58 15.61 -14.23
N PHE A 226 -3.44 14.77 -14.81
CA PHE A 226 -4.69 15.14 -15.46
C PHE A 226 -5.88 14.98 -14.51
N SER A 227 -7.03 15.49 -14.93
CA SER A 227 -8.28 15.31 -14.21
C SER A 227 -8.89 13.92 -14.40
N LEU A 228 -8.70 13.34 -15.59
CA LEU A 228 -9.26 12.03 -15.95
C LEU A 228 -8.18 11.04 -16.46
N ALA A 229 -8.38 9.76 -16.17
CA ALA A 229 -7.51 8.69 -16.65
C ALA A 229 -7.51 8.55 -18.19
N SER A 230 -8.62 8.86 -18.84
CA SER A 230 -8.74 8.86 -20.30
C SER A 230 -7.87 9.95 -20.95
N GLU A 231 -7.81 11.14 -20.35
CA GLU A 231 -6.96 12.26 -20.79
C GLU A 231 -5.47 11.85 -20.71
N ALA A 232 -5.06 11.27 -19.57
CA ALA A 232 -3.69 10.80 -19.37
C ALA A 232 -3.29 9.71 -20.38
N SER A 233 -4.17 8.74 -20.66
CA SER A 233 -3.94 7.70 -21.68
C SER A 233 -3.78 8.29 -23.09
N ALA A 234 -4.65 9.23 -23.47
CA ALA A 234 -4.58 9.91 -24.76
C ALA A 234 -3.28 10.71 -24.90
N ALA A 235 -2.89 11.46 -23.87
CA ALA A 235 -1.67 12.24 -23.85
C ALA A 235 -0.42 11.33 -23.91
N MET A 236 -0.41 10.20 -23.20
CA MET A 236 0.68 9.21 -23.27
C MET A 236 0.85 8.69 -24.70
N THR A 237 -0.24 8.29 -25.35
CA THR A 237 -0.23 7.75 -26.71
C THR A 237 0.27 8.77 -27.74
N ALA A 238 -0.10 10.04 -27.57
CA ALA A 238 0.26 11.10 -28.50
C ALA A 238 1.69 11.66 -28.27
N MET A 239 2.16 11.69 -27.02
CA MET A 239 3.40 12.37 -26.65
C MET A 239 4.60 11.44 -26.46
N HIS A 240 4.38 10.14 -26.22
CA HIS A 240 5.46 9.17 -26.12
C HIS A 240 6.18 9.03 -27.47
N GLY A 241 7.50 9.27 -27.48
CA GLY A 241 8.32 9.19 -28.68
C GLY A 241 8.10 10.34 -29.67
N ALA A 242 7.27 11.33 -29.35
CA ALA A 242 7.13 12.52 -30.19
C ALA A 242 8.48 13.24 -30.26
N GLU A 243 8.91 13.68 -31.44
CA GLU A 243 10.08 14.54 -31.61
C GLU A 243 9.59 15.99 -31.71
N ARG A 244 9.83 16.80 -30.68
CA ARG A 244 9.55 18.25 -30.68
C ARG A 244 10.80 19.01 -30.27
N GLN A 245 10.75 19.79 -29.19
CA GLN A 245 11.93 20.46 -28.59
C GLN A 245 12.78 19.52 -27.73
N TRP A 246 12.49 18.22 -27.76
CA TRP A 246 13.19 17.17 -27.04
C TRP A 246 13.66 16.10 -28.03
N PRO A 247 14.84 15.49 -27.80
CA PRO A 247 15.37 14.46 -28.70
C PRO A 247 14.50 13.20 -28.77
N SER A 248 13.79 12.83 -27.70
CA SER A 248 12.80 11.73 -27.65
C SER A 248 12.10 11.68 -26.29
N LEU A 249 10.94 12.32 -26.12
CA LEU A 249 10.24 12.34 -24.83
C LEU A 249 9.65 10.96 -24.54
N SER A 250 9.98 10.37 -23.39
CA SER A 250 9.38 9.12 -22.94
C SER A 250 8.28 9.44 -21.94
N VAL A 251 7.04 9.12 -22.30
CA VAL A 251 5.85 9.32 -21.44
C VAL A 251 5.31 7.96 -21.04
N THR A 252 5.19 7.70 -19.73
CA THR A 252 4.64 6.46 -19.17
C THR A 252 3.80 6.76 -17.93
N TYR A 253 2.96 5.84 -17.46
CA TYR A 253 2.26 6.05 -16.19
C TYR A 253 3.20 6.24 -15.00
N ARG A 254 2.82 7.13 -14.08
CA ARG A 254 3.56 7.38 -12.85
C ARG A 254 3.34 6.22 -11.87
N VAL A 255 4.38 5.41 -11.70
CA VAL A 255 4.42 4.37 -10.67
C VAL A 255 4.43 5.02 -9.29
N LEU A 256 3.55 4.55 -8.42
CA LEU A 256 3.49 4.91 -7.02
C LEU A 256 4.60 4.15 -6.28
N LYS A 257 5.55 4.89 -5.71
CA LYS A 257 6.56 4.27 -4.84
C LYS A 257 5.91 3.92 -3.50
N ARG A 258 6.06 2.68 -3.06
CA ARG A 258 5.76 2.30 -1.68
C ARG A 258 6.70 3.03 -0.73
N GLU A 259 6.20 3.35 0.46
CA GLU A 259 6.99 3.90 1.56
C GLU A 259 8.19 2.99 1.92
N SER A 260 8.07 1.68 1.67
CA SER A 260 9.12 0.67 1.83
C SER A 260 10.24 0.71 0.77
N ASP A 261 9.98 1.30 -0.41
CA ASP A 261 10.96 1.44 -1.51
C ASP A 261 11.67 2.81 -1.50
N ALA A 262 11.32 3.68 -0.54
CA ALA A 262 12.14 4.82 -0.22
C ALA A 262 13.46 4.29 0.36
N LYS A 263 14.54 4.35 -0.42
CA LYS A 263 15.90 4.24 0.13
C LYS A 263 15.93 5.12 1.38
N PRO A 264 16.34 4.62 2.56
CA PRO A 264 16.54 5.48 3.71
C PRO A 264 17.44 6.62 3.23
N GLU A 265 16.95 7.86 3.37
CA GLU A 265 17.82 9.01 3.19
C GLU A 265 19.03 8.75 4.08
N PRO A 266 20.27 8.81 3.55
CA PRO A 266 21.43 8.68 4.40
C PRO A 266 21.27 9.74 5.49
N PRO A 267 21.40 9.38 6.79
CA PRO A 267 21.35 10.38 7.84
C PRO A 267 22.34 11.47 7.44
N ARG A 268 21.88 12.72 7.44
CA ARG A 268 22.76 13.87 7.25
C ARG A 268 23.95 13.64 8.18
N ARG A 269 25.12 13.45 7.60
CA ARG A 269 26.36 13.38 8.37
C ARG A 269 26.51 14.76 9.00
N ASP A 270 26.14 14.86 10.28
CA ASP A 270 26.66 15.92 11.11
C ASP A 270 28.18 15.81 11.03
N ILE A 271 28.76 16.82 10.40
CA ILE A 271 30.20 16.96 10.23
C ILE A 271 30.81 17.02 11.63
N PRO A 272 31.65 16.07 12.05
CA PRO A 272 32.48 16.28 13.23
C PRO A 272 33.52 17.33 12.87
N ALA A 273 33.51 18.45 13.56
CA ALA A 273 34.59 19.41 13.50
C ALA A 273 35.85 18.78 14.12
N GLU A 274 36.86 18.52 13.31
CA GLU A 274 38.24 18.27 13.74
C GLU A 274 39.05 19.60 13.66
N PRO A 275 40.22 19.73 14.30
CA PRO A 275 40.56 19.56 15.71
C PRO A 275 41.19 20.84 16.30
N LYS A 276 41.14 21.05 17.62
CA LYS A 276 42.10 21.93 18.33
C LYS A 276 42.50 21.33 19.68
N HIS A 277 43.75 20.85 19.75
CA HIS A 277 44.45 20.57 21.01
C HIS A 277 44.68 21.85 21.83
N PRO A 278 44.75 21.76 23.18
CA PRO A 278 46.08 21.65 23.80
C PRO A 278 46.17 20.74 25.06
N LYS A 279 47.33 20.05 25.14
CA LYS A 279 48.16 19.60 26.28
C LYS A 279 47.52 18.93 27.53
N PRO A 280 48.11 17.79 27.95
CA PRO A 280 48.33 17.47 29.36
C PRO A 280 49.82 17.45 29.72
N THR A 281 50.13 18.03 30.88
CA THR A 281 51.42 18.07 31.56
C THR A 281 51.52 16.92 32.58
N THR A 282 52.52 16.07 32.37
CA THR A 282 53.44 15.38 33.33
C THR A 282 52.99 14.96 34.73
N PRO A 283 53.35 13.73 35.16
CA PRO A 283 53.84 13.43 36.51
C PRO A 283 55.36 13.09 36.51
N PRO A 284 56.13 13.32 37.60
CA PRO A 284 57.55 12.99 37.67
C PRO A 284 57.78 11.53 38.14
N LEU A 285 58.65 10.73 37.48
CA LEU A 285 60.11 10.61 37.64
C LEU A 285 60.54 10.13 39.05
N LYS A 286 61.24 9.00 39.21
CA LYS A 286 62.73 8.85 39.08
C LYS A 286 63.23 7.39 39.43
N PRO A 287 64.52 7.00 39.24
CA PRO A 287 64.91 6.08 38.14
C PRO A 287 66.00 4.99 38.48
N THR A 288 66.38 4.20 37.45
CA THR A 288 67.60 3.38 37.07
C THR A 288 68.90 3.38 37.92
N PRO A 289 69.91 2.44 37.77
CA PRO A 289 70.51 1.90 36.50
C PRO A 289 70.93 0.39 36.45
N ILE A 290 70.83 -0.35 35.33
CA ILE A 290 71.69 -0.58 34.10
C ILE A 290 73.05 -1.33 34.28
N PRO A 291 73.66 -1.97 33.23
CA PRO A 291 74.05 -3.40 33.23
C PRO A 291 75.54 -3.62 32.79
N GLN A 292 75.80 -4.78 32.14
CA GLN A 292 77.00 -5.19 31.37
C GLN A 292 78.19 -5.70 32.19
N THR A 293 79.09 -6.56 31.73
CA THR A 293 79.21 -7.63 30.72
C THR A 293 80.55 -8.31 31.06
N ASN A 294 80.75 -9.54 30.55
CA ASN A 294 82.02 -10.13 30.12
C ASN A 294 83.08 -10.59 31.13
N ASP A 295 83.45 -11.87 30.95
CA ASP A 295 84.80 -12.44 30.76
C ASP A 295 85.09 -13.65 31.66
N GLY A 296 85.42 -14.80 31.04
CA GLY A 296 86.07 -15.95 31.69
C GLY A 296 87.58 -15.71 31.84
N PRO A 297 88.46 -16.73 31.90
CA PRO A 297 88.31 -18.15 32.27
C PRO A 297 89.42 -18.63 33.27
N SER A 298 89.48 -19.95 33.52
CA SER A 298 90.70 -20.75 33.78
C SER A 298 91.40 -20.77 35.17
N SER A 299 91.48 -22.01 35.70
CA SER A 299 92.66 -22.72 36.24
C SER A 299 93.54 -22.14 37.37
N GLY A 300 93.86 -23.01 38.35
CA GLY A 300 94.98 -22.89 39.29
C GLY A 300 94.55 -23.10 40.75
N ARG A 301 94.66 -24.30 41.34
CA ARG A 301 95.86 -24.96 41.91
C ARG A 301 96.23 -24.46 43.33
N LEU A 302 96.00 -25.35 44.31
CA LEU A 302 96.73 -25.63 45.58
C LEU A 302 96.94 -24.45 46.58
N ASP A 303 96.97 -24.59 47.91
CA ASP A 303 97.59 -25.60 48.78
C ASP A 303 97.08 -25.51 50.24
N ILE A 304 97.09 -26.67 50.93
CA ILE A 304 97.61 -26.98 52.29
C ILE A 304 97.03 -26.27 53.55
N THR A 305 96.56 -27.08 54.52
CA THR A 305 97.20 -27.37 55.84
C THR A 305 96.59 -28.62 56.51
N GLN A 306 97.41 -29.69 56.68
CA GLN A 306 97.87 -30.33 57.96
C GLN A 306 96.77 -31.05 58.78
N SER A 307 96.96 -32.27 59.31
CA SER A 307 98.12 -32.84 60.00
C SER A 307 98.03 -34.38 60.17
N ASP A 308 99.18 -35.06 60.11
CA ASP A 308 99.72 -36.19 60.93
C ASP A 308 98.82 -37.43 61.24
N GLU A 309 99.27 -38.70 61.20
CA GLU A 309 100.49 -39.25 61.81
C GLU A 309 100.75 -40.72 61.36
N LYS A 310 101.94 -40.98 60.81
CA LYS A 310 102.92 -42.09 61.08
C LYS A 310 102.44 -43.51 61.46
N LEU A 311 102.79 -44.54 60.66
CA LEU A 311 103.75 -45.62 61.02
C LEU A 311 103.97 -46.63 59.85
N GLU A 312 105.20 -47.11 59.75
CA GLU A 312 105.83 -47.91 58.68
C GLU A 312 106.33 -49.22 59.37
N ILE A 313 106.21 -50.47 58.88
CA ILE A 313 107.03 -51.20 57.88
C ILE A 313 106.57 -52.68 57.98
N ARG A 314 106.43 -53.41 56.85
CA ARG A 314 107.05 -54.74 56.60
C ARG A 314 106.63 -55.34 55.23
N GLU A 315 107.57 -55.23 54.30
CA GLU A 315 107.99 -56.19 53.25
C GLU A 315 107.03 -57.29 52.76
N GLY A 316 106.60 -57.15 51.50
CA GLY A 316 106.97 -58.04 50.39
C GLY A 316 106.81 -59.54 50.55
N LEU A 317 105.61 -60.06 50.23
CA LEU A 317 105.34 -61.39 49.62
C LEU A 317 103.81 -61.62 49.42
N TYR A 318 103.08 -60.77 48.69
CA TYR A 318 101.67 -61.01 48.28
C TYR A 318 101.25 -60.20 47.03
N ALA A 319 102.12 -60.08 46.02
CA ALA A 319 101.89 -59.18 44.89
C ALA A 319 101.21 -59.81 43.65
N ALA A 320 100.87 -61.11 43.64
CA ALA A 320 100.22 -61.76 42.49
C ALA A 320 98.76 -62.17 42.72
N GLU A 321 98.33 -62.42 43.97
CA GLU A 321 96.96 -62.85 44.30
C GLU A 321 96.00 -61.68 44.62
N VAL A 322 96.53 -60.48 44.86
CA VAL A 322 95.74 -59.27 45.15
C VAL A 322 95.31 -58.56 43.85
N GLU A 323 96.08 -58.70 42.77
CA GLU A 323 95.76 -58.10 41.46
C GLU A 323 94.63 -58.86 40.76
N GLU A 324 94.65 -60.20 40.79
CA GLU A 324 93.59 -61.04 40.21
C GLU A 324 92.24 -60.92 40.95
N LYS A 325 92.27 -60.77 42.28
CA LYS A 325 91.06 -60.55 43.10
C LYS A 325 90.49 -59.14 42.93
N ARG A 326 91.35 -58.12 42.77
CA ARG A 326 90.93 -56.75 42.44
C ARG A 326 90.30 -56.67 41.06
N GLU A 327 90.82 -57.36 40.05
CA GLU A 327 90.21 -57.40 38.72
C GLU A 327 88.85 -58.13 38.69
N VAL A 328 88.66 -59.15 39.52
CA VAL A 328 87.37 -59.85 39.67
C VAL A 328 86.36 -58.99 40.44
N ASP A 329 86.79 -58.34 41.53
CA ASP A 329 85.94 -57.42 42.31
C ASP A 329 85.58 -56.16 41.48
N GLU A 330 86.49 -55.63 40.67
CA GLU A 330 86.24 -54.50 39.76
C GLU A 330 85.29 -54.87 38.61
N LYS A 331 85.41 -56.09 38.05
CA LYS A 331 84.44 -56.59 37.06
C LYS A 331 83.07 -56.88 37.66
N ALA A 332 83.00 -57.34 38.91
CA ALA A 332 81.73 -57.55 39.62
C ALA A 332 81.06 -56.23 39.98
N GLU A 333 81.83 -55.21 40.39
CA GLU A 333 81.33 -53.85 40.68
C GLU A 333 80.79 -53.17 39.41
N VAL A 334 81.49 -53.33 38.27
CA VAL A 334 81.01 -52.83 36.96
C VAL A 334 79.73 -53.54 36.51
N ALA A 335 79.61 -54.85 36.75
CA ALA A 335 78.41 -55.62 36.41
C ALA A 335 77.20 -55.25 37.30
N GLU A 336 77.40 -55.05 38.61
CA GLU A 336 76.36 -54.53 39.51
C GLU A 336 75.93 -53.11 39.13
N ASP A 337 76.87 -52.25 38.75
CA ASP A 337 76.56 -50.89 38.30
C ASP A 337 75.79 -50.89 36.97
N GLU A 338 76.10 -51.81 36.04
CA GLU A 338 75.28 -52.00 34.84
C GLU A 338 73.87 -52.49 35.17
N GLU A 339 73.72 -53.42 36.12
CA GLU A 339 72.42 -53.92 36.55
C GLU A 339 71.59 -52.83 37.26
N ARG A 340 72.22 -52.01 38.12
CA ARG A 340 71.61 -50.83 38.74
C ARG A 340 71.16 -49.81 37.69
N ARG A 341 71.95 -49.57 36.63
CA ARG A 341 71.57 -48.69 35.52
C ARG A 341 70.37 -49.23 34.74
N ARG A 342 70.35 -50.53 34.40
CA ARG A 342 69.22 -51.19 33.72
C ARG A 342 67.96 -51.19 34.59
N ALA A 343 68.09 -51.42 35.88
CA ALA A 343 66.98 -51.37 36.83
C ALA A 343 66.41 -49.94 36.98
N ALA A 344 67.27 -48.93 37.07
CA ALA A 344 66.86 -47.52 37.08
C ALA A 344 66.16 -47.11 35.78
N GLU A 345 66.64 -47.57 34.63
CA GLU A 345 66.03 -47.31 33.31
C GLU A 345 64.65 -48.00 33.17
N LEU A 346 64.51 -49.22 33.68
CA LEU A 346 63.24 -49.95 33.76
C LEU A 346 62.23 -49.25 34.68
N GLU A 347 62.69 -48.74 35.82
CA GLU A 347 61.85 -47.98 36.75
C GLU A 347 61.42 -46.63 36.16
N GLU A 348 62.33 -45.93 35.48
CA GLU A 348 62.04 -44.71 34.75
C GLU A 348 61.04 -44.94 33.61
N SER A 349 61.20 -46.04 32.86
CA SER A 349 60.25 -46.48 31.82
C SER A 349 58.86 -46.80 32.38
N ARG A 350 58.79 -47.51 33.52
CA ARG A 350 57.52 -47.79 34.22
C ARG A 350 56.86 -46.52 34.75
N ARG A 351 57.65 -45.56 35.23
CA ARG A 351 57.16 -44.24 35.68
C ARG A 351 56.58 -43.45 34.51
N LYS A 352 57.29 -43.38 33.38
CA LYS A 352 56.81 -42.75 32.13
C LYS A 352 55.52 -43.41 31.63
N MET A 353 55.41 -44.74 31.68
CA MET A 353 54.18 -45.46 31.29
C MET A 353 52.99 -45.13 32.21
N ARG A 354 53.19 -45.06 33.53
CA ARG A 354 52.14 -44.67 34.48
C ARG A 354 51.70 -43.22 34.28
N GLU A 355 52.65 -42.34 34.00
CA GLU A 355 52.37 -40.92 33.72
C GLU A 355 51.56 -40.75 32.43
N LEU A 356 51.95 -41.45 31.35
CA LEU A 356 51.20 -41.46 30.10
C LEU A 356 49.78 -42.04 30.27
N GLN A 357 49.63 -43.13 31.04
CA GLN A 357 48.31 -43.70 31.35
C GLN A 357 47.44 -42.74 32.18
N ALA A 358 48.03 -42.03 33.14
CA ALA A 358 47.34 -41.02 33.93
C ALA A 358 46.91 -39.82 33.07
N GLN A 359 47.80 -39.35 32.18
CA GLN A 359 47.51 -38.30 31.21
C GLN A 359 46.40 -38.71 30.24
N GLU A 360 46.42 -39.94 29.73
CA GLU A 360 45.38 -40.45 28.83
C GLU A 360 44.02 -40.54 29.53
N LYS A 361 43.98 -41.02 30.78
CA LYS A 361 42.75 -41.08 31.58
C LYS A 361 42.21 -39.69 31.92
N ALA A 362 43.09 -38.74 32.22
CA ALA A 362 42.72 -37.34 32.43
C ALA A 362 42.14 -36.72 31.15
N ARG A 363 42.78 -36.97 29.99
CA ARG A 363 42.30 -36.52 28.68
C ARG A 363 40.94 -37.09 28.32
N LYS A 364 40.69 -38.39 28.60
CA LYS A 364 39.39 -39.03 28.38
C LYS A 364 38.29 -38.42 29.26
N ARG A 365 38.56 -38.18 30.56
CA ARG A 365 37.61 -37.52 31.47
C ARG A 365 37.31 -36.08 31.04
N ALA A 366 38.34 -35.34 30.66
CA ALA A 366 38.17 -33.97 30.15
C ALA A 366 37.35 -33.94 28.85
N ALA A 367 37.53 -34.92 27.96
CA ALA A 367 36.73 -35.05 26.75
C ALA A 367 35.25 -35.39 27.05
N GLU A 368 34.98 -36.31 27.97
CA GLU A 368 33.61 -36.64 28.40
C GLU A 368 32.90 -35.47 29.10
N GLU A 369 33.63 -34.70 29.90
CA GLU A 369 33.10 -33.51 30.58
C GLU A 369 32.83 -32.37 29.59
N ALA A 370 33.71 -32.16 28.61
CA ALA A 370 33.50 -31.23 27.52
C ALA A 370 32.26 -31.60 26.68
N GLU A 371 32.11 -32.89 26.32
CA GLU A 371 30.94 -33.36 25.55
C GLU A 371 29.62 -33.16 26.33
N LYS A 372 29.63 -33.41 27.64
CA LYS A 372 28.46 -33.14 28.51
C LYS A 372 28.15 -31.65 28.61
N ALA A 373 29.18 -30.81 28.72
CA ALA A 373 29.01 -29.36 28.74
C ALA A 373 28.43 -28.82 27.42
N GLU A 374 28.93 -29.29 26.28
CA GLU A 374 28.41 -28.93 24.95
C GLU A 374 26.94 -29.35 24.77
N LYS A 375 26.58 -30.57 25.19
CA LYS A 375 25.17 -31.05 25.15
C LYS A 375 24.26 -30.22 26.06
N ALA A 376 24.72 -29.87 27.26
CA ALA A 376 23.96 -29.03 28.18
C ALA A 376 23.78 -27.61 27.63
N GLU A 377 24.81 -27.05 27.00
CA GLU A 377 24.72 -25.74 26.33
C GLU A 377 23.76 -25.78 25.13
N HIS A 378 23.81 -26.84 24.31
CA HIS A 378 22.88 -27.04 23.19
C HIS A 378 21.42 -27.08 23.66
N LEU A 379 21.11 -27.88 24.69
CA LEU A 379 19.77 -27.97 25.26
C LEU A 379 19.30 -26.63 25.83
N ARG A 380 20.21 -25.88 26.46
CA ARG A 380 19.90 -24.54 26.97
C ARG A 380 19.58 -23.56 25.84
N ARG A 381 20.38 -23.57 24.77
CA ARG A 381 20.12 -22.73 23.57
C ARG A 381 18.78 -23.09 22.93
N GLU A 382 18.47 -24.37 22.77
CA GLU A 382 17.17 -24.82 22.24
C GLU A 382 15.99 -24.38 23.14
N ALA A 383 16.15 -24.45 24.46
CA ALA A 383 15.12 -24.01 25.41
C ALA A 383 14.93 -22.47 25.37
N GLU A 384 16.02 -21.71 25.29
CA GLU A 384 15.98 -20.25 25.15
C GLU A 384 15.34 -19.83 23.81
N GLU A 385 15.64 -20.52 22.71
CA GLU A 385 15.01 -20.30 21.40
C GLU A 385 13.51 -20.62 21.41
N LYS A 386 13.11 -21.74 22.02
CA LYS A 386 11.68 -22.10 22.18
C LYS A 386 10.94 -21.06 23.02
N ALA A 387 11.51 -20.64 24.15
CA ALA A 387 10.91 -19.61 24.99
C ALA A 387 10.80 -18.26 24.26
N ARG A 388 11.79 -17.92 23.42
CA ARG A 388 11.73 -16.72 22.58
C ARG A 388 10.60 -16.80 21.56
N HIS A 389 10.47 -17.92 20.84
CA HIS A 389 9.41 -18.13 19.86
C HIS A 389 8.01 -18.12 20.52
N GLU A 390 7.84 -18.75 21.68
CA GLU A 390 6.59 -18.73 22.44
C GLU A 390 6.21 -17.30 22.88
N LYS A 391 7.19 -16.53 23.37
CA LYS A 391 6.97 -15.13 23.74
C LYS A 391 6.62 -14.27 22.53
N GLU A 392 7.32 -14.41 21.41
CA GLU A 392 7.02 -13.72 20.16
C GLU A 392 5.61 -14.07 19.65
N GLU A 393 5.19 -15.33 19.76
CA GLU A 393 3.85 -15.77 19.38
C GLU A 393 2.76 -15.19 20.31
N GLN A 394 3.01 -15.17 21.62
CA GLN A 394 2.11 -14.54 22.61
C GLN A 394 1.98 -13.04 22.36
N GLU A 395 3.08 -12.33 22.11
CA GLU A 395 3.07 -10.91 21.77
C GLU A 395 2.34 -10.65 20.44
N ARG A 396 2.53 -11.50 19.42
CA ARG A 396 1.81 -11.41 18.15
C ARG A 396 0.29 -11.56 18.37
N LYS A 397 -0.13 -12.59 19.12
CA LYS A 397 -1.54 -12.82 19.46
C LYS A 397 -2.12 -11.63 20.24
N ALA A 398 -1.39 -11.10 21.22
CA ALA A 398 -1.83 -9.95 22.00
C ALA A 398 -1.98 -8.67 21.15
N ARG A 399 -1.05 -8.43 20.20
CA ARG A 399 -1.15 -7.31 19.25
C ARG A 399 -2.37 -7.46 18.34
N GLU A 400 -2.61 -8.67 17.83
CA GLU A 400 -3.76 -8.94 16.97
C GLU A 400 -5.10 -8.76 17.71
N THR A 401 -5.21 -9.24 18.96
CA THR A 401 -6.41 -9.02 19.78
C THR A 401 -6.62 -7.54 20.09
N ALA A 402 -5.55 -6.82 20.46
CA ALA A 402 -5.64 -5.38 20.74
C ALA A 402 -6.05 -4.58 19.49
N GLU A 403 -5.55 -4.94 18.30
CA GLU A 403 -5.95 -4.30 17.06
C GLU A 403 -7.41 -4.58 16.71
N ARG A 404 -7.87 -5.83 16.89
CA ARG A 404 -9.27 -6.22 16.70
C ARG A 404 -10.20 -5.46 17.65
N GLU A 405 -9.83 -5.33 18.92
CA GLU A 405 -10.58 -4.55 19.90
C GLU A 405 -10.64 -3.07 19.55
N ARG A 406 -9.52 -2.48 19.12
CA ARG A 406 -9.48 -1.08 18.65
C ARG A 406 -10.40 -0.87 17.45
N LYS A 407 -10.29 -1.73 16.42
CA LYS A 407 -11.16 -1.68 15.23
C LYS A 407 -12.64 -1.87 15.60
N ALA A 408 -12.95 -2.78 16.54
CA ALA A 408 -14.30 -3.00 17.01
C ALA A 408 -14.85 -1.78 17.78
N LYS A 409 -14.02 -1.13 18.60
CA LYS A 409 -14.37 0.10 19.31
C LYS A 409 -14.64 1.26 18.34
N GLU A 410 -13.74 1.49 17.37
CA GLU A 410 -13.93 2.50 16.32
C GLU A 410 -15.20 2.25 15.50
N ALA A 411 -15.46 0.99 15.12
CA ALA A 411 -16.69 0.62 14.41
C ALA A 411 -17.95 0.84 15.25
N ARG A 412 -17.90 0.57 16.55
CA ARG A 412 -19.00 0.82 17.48
C ARG A 412 -19.26 2.32 17.63
N GLU A 413 -18.23 3.11 17.87
CA GLU A 413 -18.34 4.58 17.98
C GLU A 413 -18.89 5.19 16.68
N LYS A 414 -18.45 4.71 15.52
CA LYS A 414 -18.99 5.13 14.21
C LYS A 414 -20.48 4.82 14.09
N ARG A 415 -20.90 3.59 14.44
CA ARG A 415 -22.33 3.19 14.41
C ARG A 415 -23.17 4.02 15.36
N GLU A 416 -22.69 4.27 16.57
CA GLU A 416 -23.39 5.10 17.56
C GLU A 416 -23.52 6.56 17.08
N ARG A 417 -22.47 7.11 16.45
CA ARG A 417 -22.49 8.45 15.83
C ARG A 417 -23.51 8.52 14.68
N GLU A 418 -23.51 7.55 13.77
CA GLU A 418 -24.49 7.47 12.67
C GLU A 418 -25.93 7.34 13.20
N GLN A 419 -26.17 6.54 14.24
CA GLN A 419 -27.50 6.41 14.84
C GLN A 419 -27.97 7.72 15.47
N ARG A 420 -27.09 8.43 16.18
CA ARG A 420 -27.41 9.75 16.75
C ARG A 420 -27.73 10.76 15.66
N TRP A 421 -26.96 10.80 14.58
CA TRP A 421 -27.22 11.66 13.44
C TRP A 421 -28.55 11.32 12.74
N LYS A 422 -28.86 10.03 12.54
CA LYS A 422 -30.15 9.60 11.97
C LYS A 422 -31.33 10.03 12.83
N ALA A 423 -31.23 9.84 14.15
CA ALA A 423 -32.26 10.27 15.08
C ALA A 423 -32.43 11.80 15.09
N ALA A 424 -31.32 12.56 15.05
CA ALA A 424 -31.34 14.02 14.95
C ALA A 424 -31.97 14.51 13.63
N THR A 425 -31.66 13.84 12.50
CA THR A 425 -32.24 14.11 11.19
C THR A 425 -33.74 13.91 11.20
N GLN A 426 -34.22 12.77 11.72
CA GLN A 426 -35.65 12.49 11.84
C GLN A 426 -36.37 13.48 12.77
N ALA A 427 -35.75 13.88 13.88
CA ALA A 427 -36.30 14.87 14.78
C ALA A 427 -36.42 16.25 14.10
N GLU A 428 -35.42 16.64 13.30
CA GLU A 428 -35.44 17.90 12.55
C GLU A 428 -36.51 17.87 11.43
N GLU A 429 -36.63 16.77 10.70
CA GLU A 429 -37.69 16.56 9.70
C GLU A 429 -39.08 16.61 10.32
N ALA A 430 -39.28 15.94 11.46
CA ALA A 430 -40.55 15.96 12.19
C ALA A 430 -40.90 17.37 12.69
N ARG A 431 -39.90 18.13 13.17
CA ARG A 431 -40.08 19.52 13.59
C ARG A 431 -40.53 20.40 12.41
N CYS A 432 -39.89 20.26 11.25
CA CYS A 432 -40.26 20.99 10.04
C CYS A 432 -41.63 20.56 9.50
N ALA A 433 -41.95 19.26 9.54
CA ALA A 433 -43.25 18.75 9.17
C ALA A 433 -44.37 19.34 10.03
N LYS A 434 -44.17 19.36 11.36
CA LYS A 434 -45.12 19.97 12.29
C LYS A 434 -45.31 21.46 12.04
N ARG A 435 -44.22 22.21 11.80
CA ARG A 435 -44.29 23.64 11.43
C ARG A 435 -45.15 23.84 10.17
N ASP A 436 -44.89 23.03 9.14
CA ASP A 436 -45.57 23.18 7.86
C ASP A 436 -47.05 22.77 7.96
N GLU A 437 -47.36 21.72 8.72
CA GLU A 437 -48.73 21.26 8.99
C GLU A 437 -49.52 22.34 9.76
N GLU A 438 -48.97 22.90 10.83
CA GLU A 438 -49.66 23.92 11.65
C GLU A 438 -49.93 25.23 10.88
N ARG A 439 -49.06 25.61 9.93
CA ARG A 439 -49.14 26.90 9.22
C ARG A 439 -49.80 26.80 7.84
N TRP A 440 -49.62 25.70 7.13
CA TRP A 440 -49.94 25.60 5.71
C TRP A 440 -51.00 24.56 5.38
N SER A 441 -51.35 23.64 6.28
CA SER A 441 -52.39 22.61 6.03
C SER A 441 -53.80 23.18 5.81
N ALA A 442 -54.11 24.33 6.40
CA ALA A 442 -55.43 24.96 6.32
C ALA A 442 -55.50 26.00 5.20
N GLY A 443 -56.55 25.93 4.38
CA GLY A 443 -56.88 26.91 3.34
C GLY A 443 -56.15 26.68 2.01
N VAL A 444 -56.46 27.51 1.00
CA VAL A 444 -55.89 27.38 -0.35
C VAL A 444 -54.43 27.84 -0.37
N TRP A 445 -53.56 27.08 -1.03
CA TRP A 445 -52.18 27.48 -1.30
C TRP A 445 -52.14 28.58 -2.37
N THR A 446 -51.53 29.72 -2.07
CA THR A 446 -51.49 30.88 -2.99
C THR A 446 -50.07 31.45 -3.08
N PRO A 447 -49.73 32.21 -4.14
CA PRO A 447 -48.41 32.83 -4.24
C PRO A 447 -48.06 33.76 -3.07
N ALA A 448 -49.06 34.39 -2.43
CA ALA A 448 -48.85 35.22 -1.25
C ALA A 448 -48.37 34.38 -0.05
N ARG A 449 -48.93 33.18 0.12
CA ARG A 449 -48.52 32.22 1.16
C ARG A 449 -47.14 31.62 0.87
N ALA A 450 -46.82 31.36 -0.40
CA ALA A 450 -45.48 30.93 -0.79
C ALA A 450 -44.41 31.98 -0.41
N LEU A 451 -44.71 33.26 -0.60
CA LEU A 451 -43.84 34.37 -0.19
C LEU A 451 -43.72 34.50 1.34
N GLU A 452 -44.84 34.35 2.06
CA GLU A 452 -44.85 34.33 3.53
C GLU A 452 -43.99 33.18 4.08
N ARG A 453 -44.15 31.98 3.51
CA ARG A 453 -43.33 30.80 3.84
C ARG A 453 -41.85 31.08 3.64
N LEU A 454 -41.47 31.62 2.47
CA LEU A 454 -40.07 31.90 2.17
C LEU A 454 -39.47 32.82 3.25
N ARG A 455 -40.15 33.93 3.59
CA ARG A 455 -39.68 34.88 4.62
C ARG A 455 -39.49 34.23 5.98
N LEU A 456 -40.47 33.43 6.41
CA LEU A 456 -40.41 32.73 7.69
C LEU A 456 -39.25 31.74 7.72
N GLN A 457 -39.09 30.92 6.68
CA GLN A 457 -38.01 29.94 6.59
C GLN A 457 -36.63 30.60 6.48
N MET A 458 -36.51 31.75 5.80
CA MET A 458 -35.26 32.52 5.75
C MET A 458 -34.82 32.97 7.14
N ASP A 459 -35.76 33.45 7.96
CA ASP A 459 -35.48 33.88 9.33
C ASP A 459 -35.07 32.68 10.22
N GLU A 460 -35.73 31.53 10.07
CA GLU A 460 -35.36 30.30 10.76
C GLU A 460 -33.97 29.83 10.33
N PHE A 461 -33.71 29.75 9.03
CA PHE A 461 -32.44 29.29 8.46
C PHE A 461 -31.25 30.14 8.89
N ASP A 462 -31.42 31.46 9.00
CA ASP A 462 -30.39 32.37 9.49
C ASP A 462 -30.12 32.17 11.00
N ARG A 463 -31.13 31.78 11.80
CA ARG A 463 -31.00 31.56 13.25
C ARG A 463 -30.41 30.21 13.62
N ILE A 464 -30.61 29.19 12.80
CA ILE A 464 -30.16 27.82 13.09
C ILE A 464 -28.63 27.70 13.07
N LYS A 465 -28.09 27.08 14.12
CA LYS A 465 -26.69 26.64 14.19
C LYS A 465 -26.62 25.16 13.80
N PHE A 466 -26.36 24.90 12.52
CA PHE A 466 -26.27 23.55 12.00
C PHE A 466 -25.12 22.78 12.69
N SER A 467 -25.42 21.55 13.12
CA SER A 467 -24.47 20.62 13.74
C SER A 467 -24.91 19.18 13.52
N GLU A 468 -24.13 18.18 13.94
CA GLU A 468 -24.58 16.77 13.87
C GLU A 468 -25.84 16.48 14.71
N ALA A 469 -26.08 17.28 15.77
CA ALA A 469 -27.27 17.19 16.60
C ALA A 469 -28.46 17.99 16.04
N GLN A 470 -28.21 18.87 15.07
CA GLN A 470 -29.24 19.61 14.35
C GLN A 470 -28.81 19.74 12.87
N PRO A 471 -28.93 18.63 12.11
CA PRO A 471 -28.41 18.56 10.75
C PRO A 471 -29.29 19.35 9.78
N LEU A 472 -28.69 19.74 8.65
CA LEU A 472 -29.43 20.31 7.54
C LEU A 472 -30.35 19.26 6.92
N THR A 473 -31.64 19.58 6.81
CA THR A 473 -32.62 18.75 6.11
C THR A 473 -33.27 19.53 4.98
N PHE A 474 -33.83 18.82 3.99
CA PHE A 474 -34.45 19.44 2.82
C PHE A 474 -35.52 20.49 3.19
N ARG A 475 -36.32 20.22 4.23
CA ARG A 475 -37.44 21.08 4.66
C ARG A 475 -37.04 22.33 5.46
N VAL A 476 -35.80 22.39 5.92
CA VAL A 476 -35.24 23.58 6.60
C VAL A 476 -34.80 24.63 5.59
N ILE A 477 -34.43 24.22 4.38
CA ILE A 477 -33.92 25.13 3.36
C ILE A 477 -35.07 25.98 2.79
N PRO A 478 -34.92 27.32 2.75
CA PRO A 478 -35.94 28.24 2.26
C PRO A 478 -36.02 28.26 0.73
N TRP A 479 -36.53 27.19 0.12
CA TRP A 479 -36.66 27.05 -1.33
C TRP A 479 -37.66 28.08 -1.91
N PRO A 480 -37.22 28.98 -2.83
CA PRO A 480 -38.08 30.01 -3.40
C PRO A 480 -38.88 29.44 -4.58
N VAL A 481 -39.87 28.60 -4.29
CA VAL A 481 -40.74 27.93 -5.27
C VAL A 481 -42.21 28.13 -4.91
N LEU A 482 -43.10 27.97 -5.90
CA LEU A 482 -44.54 28.14 -5.73
C LEU A 482 -45.26 26.86 -5.28
N THR A 483 -44.58 25.72 -5.23
CA THR A 483 -45.21 24.45 -4.83
C THR A 483 -45.63 24.46 -3.36
N ASP A 484 -46.71 23.73 -3.06
CA ASP A 484 -47.19 23.50 -1.70
C ASP A 484 -46.10 22.81 -0.86
N PRO A 485 -45.75 23.32 0.33
CA PRO A 485 -44.76 22.69 1.21
C PRO A 485 -45.07 21.24 1.60
N LEU A 486 -46.33 20.81 1.54
CA LEU A 486 -46.72 19.43 1.84
C LEU A 486 -46.44 18.46 0.67
N ASP A 487 -46.41 18.98 -0.56
CA ASP A 487 -46.15 18.23 -1.80
C ASP A 487 -44.76 18.52 -2.41
N LEU A 488 -43.97 19.38 -1.75
CA LEU A 488 -42.67 19.82 -2.24
C LEU A 488 -41.63 18.70 -2.09
N ASP A 489 -41.05 18.31 -3.22
CA ASP A 489 -39.90 17.42 -3.30
C ASP A 489 -38.66 18.13 -3.85
N ILE A 490 -37.53 17.43 -3.87
CA ILE A 490 -36.25 17.97 -4.34
C ILE A 490 -36.17 18.08 -5.87
N GLU A 491 -36.95 17.29 -6.61
CA GLU A 491 -36.95 17.29 -8.08
C GLU A 491 -37.62 18.56 -8.64
N GLN A 492 -38.53 19.15 -7.86
CA GLN A 492 -39.20 20.41 -8.16
C GLN A 492 -38.33 21.66 -7.92
N ILE A 493 -37.08 21.49 -7.46
CA ILE A 493 -36.12 22.60 -7.31
C ILE A 493 -35.33 22.76 -8.60
N ASP A 494 -35.95 23.39 -9.59
CA ASP A 494 -35.34 23.74 -10.86
C ASP A 494 -35.30 25.25 -11.10
N TRP A 495 -34.66 25.64 -12.20
CA TRP A 495 -34.50 27.05 -12.57
C TRP A 495 -35.85 27.74 -12.82
N ASP A 496 -36.75 27.05 -13.53
CA ASP A 496 -38.03 27.61 -13.99
C ASP A 496 -38.96 27.84 -12.79
N ALA A 497 -38.97 26.95 -11.80
CA ALA A 497 -39.73 27.07 -10.57
C ALA A 497 -39.28 28.30 -9.76
N VAL A 498 -37.98 28.57 -9.70
CA VAL A 498 -37.41 29.75 -9.01
C VAL A 498 -37.78 31.04 -9.75
N GLU A 499 -37.64 31.07 -11.07
CA GLU A 499 -38.05 32.24 -11.86
C GLU A 499 -39.55 32.52 -11.76
N ALA A 500 -40.39 31.48 -11.84
CA ALA A 500 -41.84 31.60 -11.71
C ALA A 500 -42.23 32.19 -10.34
N PHE A 501 -41.57 31.75 -9.26
CA PHE A 501 -41.76 32.32 -7.93
C PHE A 501 -41.45 33.82 -7.91
N PHE A 502 -40.29 34.24 -8.40
CA PHE A 502 -39.88 35.65 -8.36
C PHE A 502 -40.66 36.53 -9.33
N ALA A 503 -41.16 36.00 -10.45
CA ALA A 503 -42.08 36.70 -11.32
C ALA A 503 -43.40 37.02 -10.59
N ARG A 504 -43.92 36.05 -9.82
CA ARG A 504 -45.15 36.24 -9.04
C ARG A 504 -44.95 37.14 -7.83
N ALA A 505 -43.81 37.02 -7.14
CA ALA A 505 -43.43 37.91 -6.04
C ALA A 505 -43.29 39.37 -6.52
N LYS A 506 -42.72 39.59 -7.70
CA LYS A 506 -42.60 40.93 -8.31
C LYS A 506 -43.98 41.54 -8.58
N ALA A 507 -44.92 40.74 -9.11
CA ALA A 507 -46.28 41.20 -9.37
C ALA A 507 -47.04 41.57 -8.09
N GLN A 508 -46.80 40.86 -6.98
CA GLN A 508 -47.42 41.16 -5.68
C GLN A 508 -46.81 42.38 -5.00
N MET A 509 -45.54 42.69 -5.27
CA MET A 509 -44.82 43.86 -4.73
C MET A 509 -44.68 44.98 -5.77
N ALA A 510 -45.59 45.06 -6.74
CA ALA A 510 -45.50 46.06 -7.81
C ALA A 510 -45.46 47.50 -7.25
N ASP A 511 -46.16 47.74 -6.15
CA ASP A 511 -46.21 49.03 -5.45
C ASP A 511 -44.98 49.30 -4.56
N ASN A 512 -44.13 48.30 -4.30
CA ASN A 512 -42.97 48.40 -3.43
C ASN A 512 -41.73 47.68 -4.00
N VAL A 513 -41.15 48.27 -5.05
CA VAL A 513 -39.95 47.74 -5.73
C VAL A 513 -38.74 47.62 -4.79
N ALA A 514 -38.63 48.48 -3.78
CA ALA A 514 -37.53 48.45 -2.81
C ALA A 514 -37.56 47.18 -1.94
N GLU A 515 -38.75 46.73 -1.53
CA GLU A 515 -38.95 45.49 -0.79
C GLU A 515 -38.61 44.27 -1.63
N TYR A 516 -39.01 44.26 -2.91
CA TYR A 516 -38.64 43.21 -3.85
C TYR A 516 -37.13 43.10 -4.04
N ASN A 517 -36.44 44.23 -4.27
CA ASN A 517 -34.98 44.24 -4.43
C ASN A 517 -34.27 43.76 -3.17
N SER A 518 -34.76 44.13 -1.98
CA SER A 518 -34.23 43.68 -0.69
C SER A 518 -34.40 42.16 -0.50
N LEU A 519 -35.53 41.60 -0.94
CA LEU A 519 -35.76 40.16 -0.94
C LEU A 519 -34.77 39.43 -1.87
N ILE A 520 -34.60 39.91 -3.10
CA ILE A 520 -33.66 39.35 -4.07
C ILE A 520 -32.23 39.32 -3.50
N GLU A 521 -31.78 40.43 -2.93
CA GLU A 521 -30.44 40.53 -2.33
C GLU A 521 -30.27 39.56 -1.17
N ARG A 522 -31.29 39.44 -0.31
CA ARG A 522 -31.24 38.51 0.83
C ARG A 522 -31.18 37.06 0.36
N VAL A 523 -32.01 36.66 -0.60
CA VAL A 523 -32.04 35.28 -1.14
C VAL A 523 -30.75 34.94 -1.89
N HIS A 524 -30.28 35.82 -2.77
CA HIS A 524 -29.03 35.65 -3.52
C HIS A 524 -27.84 35.44 -2.56
N ARG A 525 -27.77 36.25 -1.49
CA ARG A 525 -26.73 36.13 -0.47
C ARG A 525 -26.84 34.83 0.33
N MET A 526 -28.05 34.37 0.62
CA MET A 526 -28.31 33.19 1.44
C MET A 526 -27.98 31.88 0.71
N PHE A 527 -28.28 31.79 -0.59
CA PHE A 527 -27.95 30.64 -1.43
C PHE A 527 -26.54 30.71 -2.04
N HIS A 528 -25.73 31.71 -1.68
CA HIS A 528 -24.37 31.81 -2.20
C HIS A 528 -23.52 30.60 -1.78
N PRO A 529 -22.85 29.88 -2.72
CA PRO A 529 -22.11 28.66 -2.41
C PRO A 529 -21.07 28.85 -1.31
N ASP A 530 -20.32 29.96 -1.35
CA ASP A 530 -19.31 30.26 -0.33
C ASP A 530 -19.89 30.47 1.07
N LYS A 531 -21.13 30.96 1.19
CA LYS A 531 -21.78 31.10 2.49
C LYS A 531 -22.18 29.77 3.08
N TRP A 532 -22.67 28.85 2.24
CA TRP A 532 -23.01 27.49 2.67
C TRP A 532 -21.74 26.74 3.11
N LYS A 533 -20.65 26.89 2.35
CA LYS A 533 -19.33 26.36 2.71
C LYS A 533 -18.80 26.96 4.02
N ALA A 534 -18.83 28.28 4.16
CA ALA A 534 -18.35 28.98 5.36
C ALA A 534 -19.16 28.63 6.63
N ARG A 535 -20.48 28.42 6.49
CA ARG A 535 -21.34 27.96 7.59
C ARG A 535 -21.26 26.45 7.84
N GLY A 536 -20.59 25.69 6.98
CA GLY A 536 -20.47 24.23 7.10
C GLY A 536 -21.82 23.50 7.05
N VAL A 537 -22.86 24.08 6.44
CA VAL A 537 -24.23 23.53 6.54
C VAL A 537 -24.33 22.14 5.90
N LEU A 538 -23.65 21.94 4.76
CA LEU A 538 -23.59 20.64 4.06
C LEU A 538 -22.72 19.60 4.78
N LEU A 539 -21.80 20.02 5.65
CA LEU A 539 -20.97 19.08 6.44
C LEU A 539 -21.77 18.37 7.53
N THR A 540 -22.96 18.87 7.85
CA THR A 540 -23.84 18.27 8.85
C THR A 540 -24.68 17.12 8.29
N VAL A 541 -24.65 16.90 6.98
CA VAL A 541 -25.33 15.79 6.30
C VAL A 541 -24.32 14.66 6.13
N MET A 542 -24.52 13.54 6.85
CA MET A 542 -23.64 12.36 6.76
C MET A 542 -23.90 11.49 5.53
N ASP A 543 -25.09 11.60 4.95
CA ASP A 543 -25.45 10.94 3.71
C ASP A 543 -24.87 11.71 2.51
N GLU A 544 -23.82 11.15 1.90
CA GLU A 544 -23.11 11.79 0.78
C GLU A 544 -23.98 11.92 -0.48
N GLU A 545 -24.95 11.02 -0.69
CA GLU A 545 -25.88 11.11 -1.84
C GLU A 545 -26.82 12.29 -1.62
N LEU A 546 -27.50 12.33 -0.48
CA LEU A 546 -28.41 13.43 -0.12
C LEU A 546 -27.69 14.79 -0.12
N LYS A 547 -26.48 14.84 0.43
CA LYS A 547 -25.63 16.04 0.45
C LYS A 547 -25.34 16.55 -0.96
N GLY A 548 -24.99 15.67 -1.88
CA GLY A 548 -24.75 16.01 -3.28
C GLY A 548 -26.00 16.57 -3.98
N VAL A 549 -27.17 15.96 -3.72
CA VAL A 549 -28.44 16.47 -4.29
C VAL A 549 -28.81 17.84 -3.71
N LEU A 550 -28.66 18.05 -2.39
CA LEU A 550 -28.93 19.34 -1.74
C LEU A 550 -27.98 20.44 -2.23
N GLU A 551 -26.70 20.13 -2.42
CA GLU A 551 -25.71 21.07 -2.97
C GLU A 551 -26.09 21.46 -4.41
N THR A 552 -26.49 20.49 -5.22
CA THR A 552 -26.91 20.73 -6.61
C THR A 552 -28.15 21.62 -6.67
N ALA A 553 -29.19 21.30 -5.89
CA ALA A 553 -30.41 22.11 -5.80
C ALA A 553 -30.13 23.53 -5.28
N GLY A 554 -29.27 23.67 -4.25
CA GLY A 554 -28.82 24.97 -3.75
C GLY A 554 -28.10 25.80 -4.81
N ASN A 555 -27.23 25.16 -5.61
CA ASN A 555 -26.53 25.80 -6.71
C ASN A 555 -27.48 26.24 -7.84
N VAL A 556 -28.50 25.45 -8.16
CA VAL A 556 -29.53 25.84 -9.15
C VAL A 556 -30.22 27.13 -8.71
N VAL A 557 -30.65 27.23 -7.44
CA VAL A 557 -31.24 28.47 -6.91
C VAL A 557 -30.24 29.62 -6.98
N ALA A 558 -28.98 29.41 -6.57
CA ALA A 558 -27.94 30.43 -6.61
C ALA A 558 -27.71 30.99 -8.03
N GLN A 559 -27.68 30.10 -9.03
CA GLN A 559 -27.51 30.48 -10.43
C GLN A 559 -28.75 31.21 -10.97
N ALA A 560 -29.96 30.72 -10.70
CA ALA A 560 -31.22 31.38 -11.08
C ALA A 560 -31.37 32.78 -10.45
N MET A 561 -30.84 32.96 -9.24
CA MET A 561 -30.83 34.25 -8.56
C MET A 561 -29.86 35.27 -9.16
N THR A 562 -28.80 34.82 -9.83
CA THR A 562 -27.72 35.71 -10.31
C THR A 562 -28.23 36.74 -11.34
N PRO A 563 -28.99 36.36 -12.40
CA PRO A 563 -29.58 37.32 -13.33
C PRO A 563 -30.59 38.26 -12.67
N LEU A 564 -31.41 37.75 -11.73
CA LEU A 564 -32.41 38.55 -11.02
C LEU A 564 -31.76 39.62 -10.13
N TRP A 565 -30.65 39.27 -9.48
CA TRP A 565 -29.85 40.18 -8.67
C TRP A 565 -29.11 41.24 -9.50
N ARG A 566 -28.53 40.85 -10.65
CA ARG A 566 -27.92 41.82 -11.58
C ARG A 566 -28.94 42.87 -12.05
N LYS A 567 -30.14 42.41 -12.44
CA LYS A 567 -31.26 43.28 -12.82
C LYS A 567 -31.70 44.20 -11.67
N SER A 568 -31.76 43.71 -10.43
CA SER A 568 -32.15 44.54 -9.28
C SER A 568 -31.13 45.61 -8.91
N LYS A 569 -29.85 45.39 -9.25
CA LYS A 569 -28.75 46.37 -9.08
C LYS A 569 -28.54 47.29 -10.29
N GLY A 570 -29.31 47.13 -11.36
CA GLY A 570 -29.21 47.95 -12.57
C GLY A 570 -28.04 47.58 -13.50
N TYR A 571 -27.44 46.40 -13.34
CA TYR A 571 -26.47 45.87 -14.29
C TYR A 571 -27.23 45.25 -15.47
N SER A 572 -27.02 45.82 -16.66
CA SER A 572 -27.54 45.30 -17.94
C SER A 572 -26.86 44.02 -18.35
#